data_AF-A0A941Z2Z7-F1
#
_entry.id   AF-A0A941Z2Z7-F1
#
_cell.length_a   1.000
_cell.length_b   1.000
_cell.length_c   1.000
_cell.angle_alpha   90.00
_cell.angle_beta   90.00
_cell.angle_gamma   90.00
#
_symmetry.space_group_name_H-M   'P 1'
#
loop_
_entity.id
_entity.type
_entity.pdbx_description
1 polymer ?
#
loop_
_entity_poly.entity_id
_entity_poly.type
_entity_poly.pdbx_seq_one_letter_code
_entity_poly.pdbx_strand_id
1 'polypeptide(L)'
;MNLWPGWSTSAAPRRLLWAATAVVLLPWTIGEYLKTFHQPGIDDDWPRSLLMIDYLIIGSTLFGLSMVIACTFGCWIVAVMRGPRRDGDPFPGDRGRPPPDD
;
A
#
# COMPACT_ATOMS: atom_id res chain seq x y z
N MET A 1 -13.00 -0.92 23.20
CA MET A 1 -12.54 -1.78 22.08
C MET A 1 -11.04 -1.56 21.93
N ASN A 2 -10.22 -2.35 22.64
CA ASN A 2 -8.77 -2.19 22.61
C ASN A 2 -8.24 -2.87 21.35
N LEU A 3 -8.00 -2.07 20.32
CA LEU A 3 -7.25 -2.49 19.14
C LEU A 3 -5.87 -3.00 19.60
N TRP A 4 -5.62 -4.27 19.30
CA TRP A 4 -4.41 -5.01 19.67
C TRP A 4 -3.13 -4.19 19.36
N PRO A 5 -2.27 -3.91 20.36
CA PRO A 5 -1.08 -3.06 20.14
C PRO A 5 0.00 -3.69 19.25
N GLY A 6 -0.13 -4.97 18.90
CA GLY A 6 0.85 -5.69 18.07
C GLY A 6 0.89 -5.29 16.59
N TRP A 7 -0.15 -4.65 16.05
CA TRP A 7 -0.16 -4.22 14.64
C TRP A 7 0.54 -2.87 14.43
N SER A 8 0.45 -1.99 15.44
CA SER A 8 0.99 -0.62 15.45
C SER A 8 2.52 -0.56 15.32
N THR A 9 3.24 -1.58 15.83
CA THR A 9 4.72 -1.59 15.84
C THR A 9 5.34 -2.20 14.57
N SER A 10 4.53 -2.71 13.64
CA SER A 10 5.02 -3.34 12.42
C SER A 10 5.23 -2.33 11.29
N ALA A 11 6.20 -2.56 10.40
CA ALA A 11 6.40 -1.71 9.20
C ALA A 11 5.28 -1.88 8.14
N ALA A 12 4.36 -2.84 8.34
CA ALA A 12 3.29 -3.19 7.42
C ALA A 12 2.25 -2.07 7.20
N PRO A 13 1.64 -1.45 8.23
CA PRO A 13 0.73 -0.31 8.06
C PRO A 13 1.39 0.86 7.33
N ARG A 14 2.68 1.13 7.59
CA ARG A 14 3.42 2.18 6.89
C ARG A 14 3.57 1.87 5.40
N ARG A 15 3.88 0.62 5.03
CA ARG A 15 3.99 0.19 3.64
C ARG A 15 2.63 0.23 2.92
N LEU A 16 1.55 -0.15 3.60
CA LEU A 16 0.19 -0.07 3.08
C LEU A 16 -0.24 1.38 2.86
N LEU A 17 0.09 2.29 3.78
CA LEU A 17 -0.13 3.73 3.59
C LEU A 17 0.62 4.25 2.36
N TRP A 18 1.91 3.91 2.22
CA TRP A 18 2.67 4.28 1.02
C TRP A 18 2.08 3.71 -0.26
N ALA A 19 1.61 2.47 -0.24
CA ALA A 19 0.96 1.84 -1.39
C ALA A 19 -0.36 2.56 -1.74
N ALA A 20 -1.19 2.91 -0.75
CA ALA A 20 -2.42 3.66 -0.95
C ALA A 20 -2.12 5.06 -1.54
N THR A 21 -1.15 5.77 -0.99
CA THR A 21 -0.74 7.08 -1.49
C THR A 21 -0.19 6.98 -2.92
N ALA A 22 0.65 5.99 -3.21
CA ALA A 22 1.20 5.77 -4.54
C ALA A 22 0.10 5.47 -5.57
N VAL A 23 -0.88 4.64 -5.23
CA VAL A 23 -2.01 4.30 -6.11
C VAL A 23 -2.87 5.49 -6.50
N VAL A 24 -2.96 6.52 -5.65
CA VAL A 24 -3.71 7.74 -5.98
C VAL A 24 -2.84 8.74 -6.74
N LEU A 25 -1.59 8.93 -6.31
CA LEU A 25 -0.71 9.93 -6.89
C LEU A 25 -0.18 9.53 -8.28
N LEU A 26 0.09 8.26 -8.55
CA LEU A 26 0.60 7.80 -9.84
C LEU A 26 -0.40 8.05 -10.99
N PRO A 27 -1.65 7.55 -10.92
CA PRO A 27 -2.63 7.79 -11.98
C PRO A 27 -2.96 9.27 -12.14
N TRP A 28 -3.01 10.03 -11.05
CA TRP A 28 -3.25 11.47 -11.09
C TRP A 28 -2.14 12.22 -11.84
N THR A 29 -0.88 11.98 -11.46
CA THR A 29 0.28 12.65 -12.11
C THR A 29 0.44 12.26 -13.57
N ILE A 30 0.20 10.98 -13.91
CA ILE A 30 0.16 10.51 -15.29
C ILE A 30 -0.97 11.19 -16.07
N GLY A 31 -2.13 11.36 -15.44
CA GLY A 31 -3.29 12.02 -16.03
C GLY A 31 -3.03 13.48 -16.38
N GLU A 32 -2.51 14.25 -15.43
CA GLU A 32 -2.12 15.65 -15.65
C GLU A 32 -1.03 15.77 -16.73
N TYR A 33 -0.06 14.84 -16.74
CA TYR A 33 0.95 14.79 -17.79
C TYR A 33 0.34 14.54 -19.17
N LEU A 34 -0.53 13.54 -19.32
CA LEU A 34 -1.18 13.22 -20.60
C LEU A 34 -2.05 14.35 -21.12
N LYS A 35 -2.70 15.11 -20.22
CA LYS A 35 -3.49 16.30 -20.56
C LYS A 35 -2.67 17.46 -21.10
N THR A 36 -1.36 17.50 -20.88
CA THR A 36 -0.51 18.57 -21.47
C THR A 36 -0.22 18.37 -22.95
N PHE A 37 -0.31 17.14 -23.47
CA PHE A 37 -0.01 16.82 -24.88
C PHE A 37 -1.18 17.04 -25.83
N HIS A 38 -2.39 16.93 -25.30
CA HIS A 38 -3.58 17.23 -26.07
C HIS A 38 -3.95 18.66 -25.67
N GLN A 39 -4.04 19.58 -26.62
CA GLN A 39 -4.36 20.98 -26.39
C GLN A 39 -5.36 21.45 -27.46
N PRO A 40 -6.24 22.40 -27.14
CA PRO A 40 -7.18 22.94 -28.12
C PRO A 40 -6.40 23.57 -29.29
N GLY A 41 -6.53 22.98 -30.48
CA GLY A 41 -5.81 23.38 -31.70
C GLY A 41 -4.90 22.31 -32.32
N ILE A 42 -4.62 21.21 -31.61
CA ILE A 42 -3.88 20.04 -32.15
C ILE A 42 -4.84 18.90 -32.54
N ASP A 43 -5.97 18.77 -31.85
CA ASP A 43 -7.00 17.76 -32.09
C ASP A 43 -8.37 18.42 -32.33
N ASP A 44 -9.05 18.03 -33.41
CA ASP A 44 -10.42 18.46 -33.73
C ASP A 44 -11.46 17.90 -32.72
N ASP A 45 -11.16 16.77 -32.07
CA ASP A 45 -12.01 16.06 -31.10
C ASP A 45 -11.46 16.11 -29.65
N TRP A 46 -10.72 17.19 -29.33
CA TRP A 46 -10.15 17.48 -28.01
C TRP A 46 -11.02 17.12 -26.78
N PRO A 47 -12.32 17.48 -26.71
CA PRO A 47 -13.14 17.19 -25.52
C PRO A 47 -13.37 15.69 -25.30
N ARG A 48 -13.36 14.87 -26.36
CA ARG A 48 -13.58 13.42 -26.24
C ARG A 48 -12.34 12.72 -25.68
N SER A 49 -11.15 13.11 -26.14
CA SER A 49 -9.88 12.55 -25.67
C SER A 49 -9.64 12.84 -24.19
N LEU A 50 -9.98 14.04 -23.72
CA LEU A 50 -9.94 14.41 -22.30
C LEU A 50 -10.80 13.49 -21.41
N LEU A 51 -12.06 13.28 -21.81
CA LEU A 51 -12.99 12.43 -21.05
C LEU A 51 -12.50 10.98 -20.99
N MET A 52 -11.92 10.47 -22.08
CA MET A 52 -11.38 9.11 -22.12
C MET A 52 -10.17 8.95 -21.19
N ILE A 53 -9.30 9.95 -21.13
CA ILE A 53 -8.18 10.00 -20.17
C ILE A 53 -8.71 10.00 -18.73
N ASP A 54 -9.72 10.82 -18.44
CA ASP A 54 -10.33 10.88 -17.10
C ASP A 54 -10.96 9.54 -16.67
N TYR A 55 -11.68 8.86 -17.55
CA TYR A 55 -12.23 7.53 -17.25
C TYR A 55 -11.13 6.49 -16.96
N LEU A 56 -10.02 6.52 -17.69
CA LEU A 56 -8.88 5.64 -17.48
C LEU A 56 -8.21 5.88 -16.13
N ILE A 57 -8.03 7.15 -15.75
CA ILE A 57 -7.44 7.53 -14.45
C ILE A 57 -8.35 7.09 -13.30
N ILE A 58 -9.65 7.38 -13.38
CA ILE A 58 -10.61 6.98 -12.34
C ILE A 58 -10.65 5.45 -12.22
N GLY A 59 -10.75 4.74 -13.34
CA GLY A 59 -10.80 3.28 -13.36
C GLY A 59 -9.55 2.63 -12.77
N SER A 60 -8.37 3.08 -13.18
CA SER A 60 -7.09 2.56 -12.66
C SER A 60 -6.90 2.87 -11.17
N THR A 61 -7.32 4.05 -10.72
CA THR A 61 -7.26 4.44 -9.29
C THR A 61 -8.17 3.56 -8.44
N LEU A 62 -9.43 3.36 -8.85
CA LEU A 62 -10.37 2.50 -8.13
C LEU A 62 -9.91 1.05 -8.10
N PHE A 63 -9.38 0.54 -9.21
CA PHE A 63 -8.82 -0.81 -9.28
C PHE A 63 -7.64 -0.98 -8.32
N GLY A 64 -6.67 -0.06 -8.35
CA GLY A 64 -5.53 -0.10 -7.44
C GLY A 64 -5.95 -0.02 -5.97
N LEU A 65 -6.93 0.81 -5.65
CA LEU A 65 -7.43 0.99 -4.29
C LEU A 65 -8.13 -0.28 -3.80
N SER A 66 -8.89 -0.96 -4.67
CA SER A 66 -9.48 -2.27 -4.36
C SER A 66 -8.43 -3.32 -4.00
N MET A 67 -7.29 -3.33 -4.69
CA MET A 67 -6.17 -4.24 -4.40
C MET A 67 -5.53 -3.95 -3.04
N VAL A 68 -5.29 -2.67 -2.72
CA VAL A 68 -4.78 -2.26 -1.41
C VAL A 68 -5.74 -2.67 -0.28
N ILE A 69 -7.05 -2.51 -0.49
CA ILE A 69 -8.07 -2.97 0.45
C ILE A 69 -7.99 -4.50 0.63
N ALA A 70 -7.93 -5.26 -0.46
CA ALA A 70 -7.81 -6.72 -0.41
C ALA A 70 -6.55 -7.18 0.34
N CYS A 71 -5.41 -6.55 0.08
CA CYS A 71 -4.17 -6.80 0.83
C CYS A 71 -4.31 -6.46 2.32
N THR A 72 -4.98 -5.35 2.65
CA THR A 72 -5.21 -4.93 4.04
C THR A 72 -6.04 -5.98 4.78
N PHE A 73 -7.11 -6.48 4.17
CA PHE A 73 -7.92 -7.57 4.73
C PHE A 73 -7.12 -8.85 4.89
N GLY A 74 -6.30 -9.24 3.90
CA GLY A 74 -5.43 -10.40 4.00
C GLY A 74 -4.43 -10.30 5.15
N CYS A 75 -3.75 -9.16 5.29
CA CYS A 75 -2.85 -8.90 6.41
C CYS A 75 -3.57 -8.94 7.76
N TRP A 76 -4.78 -8.39 7.83
CA TRP A 76 -5.60 -8.41 9.04
C TRP A 76 -5.98 -9.83 9.45
N ILE A 77 -6.44 -10.67 8.50
CA ILE A 77 -6.78 -12.08 8.77
C ILE A 77 -5.56 -12.84 9.32
N VAL A 78 -4.38 -12.68 8.69
CA VAL A 78 -3.15 -13.33 9.15
C VAL A 78 -2.76 -12.86 10.56
N ALA A 79 -2.93 -11.58 10.86
CA ALA A 79 -2.65 -11.03 12.18
C ALA A 79 -3.59 -11.64 13.25
N VAL A 80 -4.87 -11.80 12.93
CA VAL A 80 -5.85 -12.44 13.82
C VAL A 80 -5.48 -13.92 14.04
N MET A 81 -5.12 -14.65 12.99
CA MET A 81 -4.79 -16.07 13.09
C MET A 81 -3.49 -16.34 13.86
N ARG A 82 -2.47 -15.49 13.72
CA ARG A 82 -1.19 -15.66 14.45
C ARG A 82 -1.30 -15.37 15.95
N GLY A 83 -2.30 -14.60 16.38
CA GLY A 83 -2.46 -14.23 17.78
C GLY A 83 -1.30 -13.36 18.31
N PRO A 84 -1.29 -13.08 19.63
CA PRO A 84 -0.26 -12.23 20.24
C PRO A 84 1.09 -12.94 20.23
N ARG A 85 2.15 -12.21 19.85
CA ARG A 85 3.53 -12.69 19.89
C ARG A 85 3.87 -13.04 21.35
N ARG A 86 3.94 -14.33 21.64
CA ARG A 86 4.59 -14.84 22.86
C ARG A 86 6.08 -14.85 22.57
N ASP A 87 6.79 -13.81 22.99
CA ASP A 87 8.22 -13.95 23.21
C ASP A 87 8.38 -14.90 24.39
N GLY A 88 9.03 -16.04 24.15
CA GLY A 88 9.26 -17.05 25.19
C GLY A 88 10.10 -16.45 26.31
N ASP A 89 9.88 -16.93 27.53
CA ASP A 89 10.70 -16.52 28.66
C ASP A 89 12.19 -16.81 28.35
N PRO A 90 13.12 -15.96 28.82
CA PRO A 90 14.54 -16.21 28.66
C PRO A 90 14.87 -17.62 29.12
N PHE A 91 15.52 -18.42 28.25
CA PHE A 91 15.95 -19.76 28.62
C PHE A 91 16.85 -19.66 29.86
N PRO A 92 16.56 -20.38 30.96
CA PRO A 92 17.39 -20.32 32.16
C PRO A 92 18.78 -20.87 31.82
N GLY A 93 19.76 -19.96 31.67
CA GLY A 93 21.14 -20.27 31.31
C GLY A 93 21.78 -19.35 30.27
N ASP A 94 21.02 -18.49 29.57
CA ASP A 94 21.56 -17.66 28.47
C ASP A 94 22.24 -16.35 28.93
N ARG A 95 22.79 -16.34 30.15
CA ARG A 95 23.77 -15.33 30.57
C ARG A 95 25.17 -15.88 30.30
N GLY A 96 25.66 -15.68 29.08
CA GLY A 96 27.11 -15.61 28.81
C GLY A 96 27.76 -16.79 28.09
N ARG A 97 27.15 -17.32 27.01
CA ARG A 97 27.92 -18.16 26.08
C ARG A 97 28.58 -17.26 25.02
N PRO A 98 29.93 -17.15 24.98
CA PRO A 98 30.61 -16.49 23.86
C PRO A 98 30.40 -17.30 22.57
N PRO A 99 30.50 -16.66 21.38
CA PRO A 99 30.32 -17.34 20.11
C PRO A 99 31.31 -18.52 19.97
N PRO A 100 30.92 -19.63 19.32
CA PRO A 100 31.84 -20.71 19.01
C PRO A 100 32.79 -20.24 17.91
N ASP A 101 34.09 -20.30 18.21
CA ASP A 101 35.17 -20.12 17.25
C ASP A 101 35.29 -21.41 16.43
N ASP A 102 34.83 -21.38 15.17
CA ASP A 102 35.28 -22.25 14.08
C ASP A 102 35.06 -21.52 12.73
#